data_AF-A0A975GZ54-F1
#
_entry.id   AF-A0A975GZ54-F1
#
_cell.length_a   1.000
_cell.length_b   1.000
_cell.length_c   1.000
_cell.angle_alpha   90.00
_cell.angle_beta   90.00
_cell.angle_gamma   90.00
#
_symmetry.space_group_name_H-M   'P 1'
#
loop_
_entity.id
_entity.type
_entity.pdbx_description
1 polymer ?
#
loop_
_entity_poly.entity_id
_entity_poly.type
_entity_poly.pdbx_seq_one_letter_code
_entity_poly.pdbx_strand_id
1 'polypeptide(L)'
;MRSIHDFATVIKRAGKGAMIAADPVQILFGEVIRVAPLKIMVEQRLPLEEEQLILTREVRDHEVEMTVNHVTEEASGGSGEAAYASHSHPYQGRKTFLIHNGLVVGDIVKLLRVQGGQQYVVFDKE
;
A
#
# COMPACT_ATOMS: atom_id res chain seq x y z
N MET A 1 -43.85 21.90 -24.96
CA MET A 1 -42.54 22.23 -25.57
C MET A 1 -41.48 21.76 -24.58
N ARG A 2 -40.65 20.76 -24.91
CA ARG A 2 -39.61 20.28 -23.97
C ARG A 2 -38.66 21.44 -23.69
N SER A 3 -38.45 21.76 -22.42
CA SER A 3 -37.69 22.95 -22.01
C SER A 3 -36.21 22.77 -22.36
N ILE A 4 -35.50 23.86 -22.66
CA ILE A 4 -34.03 23.85 -22.76
C ILE A 4 -33.38 23.23 -21.50
N HIS A 5 -34.04 23.35 -20.35
CA HIS A 5 -33.62 22.72 -19.10
C HIS A 5 -33.73 21.17 -19.14
N ASP A 6 -34.73 20.61 -19.83
CA ASP A 6 -34.85 19.16 -20.02
C ASP A 6 -33.72 18.64 -20.90
N PHE A 7 -33.38 19.38 -21.97
CA PHE A 7 -32.30 19.01 -22.88
C PHE A 7 -30.93 19.04 -22.19
N ALA A 8 -30.64 20.09 -21.40
CA ALA A 8 -29.43 20.17 -20.60
C ALA A 8 -29.32 19.02 -19.57
N THR A 9 -30.45 18.61 -18.97
CA THR A 9 -30.50 17.47 -18.04
C THR A 9 -30.20 16.15 -18.75
N VAL A 10 -30.73 15.95 -19.97
CA VAL A 10 -30.43 14.76 -20.78
C VAL A 10 -28.95 14.71 -21.17
N ILE A 11 -28.36 15.82 -21.60
CA ILE A 11 -26.91 15.88 -21.91
C ILE A 11 -26.07 15.55 -20.66
N LYS A 12 -26.39 16.15 -19.51
CA LYS A 12 -25.68 15.88 -18.25
C LYS A 12 -25.78 14.41 -17.85
N ARG A 13 -26.96 13.80 -18.03
CA ARG A 13 -27.19 12.38 -17.74
C ARG A 13 -26.45 11.46 -18.70
N ALA A 14 -26.44 11.78 -19.99
CA ALA A 14 -25.69 11.03 -21.01
C ALA A 14 -24.18 11.09 -20.75
N GLY A 15 -23.65 12.27 -20.41
CA GLY A 15 -22.24 12.43 -20.02
C GLY A 15 -21.85 11.62 -18.78
N LYS A 16 -22.68 11.65 -17.73
CA LYS A 16 -22.48 10.77 -16.55
C LYS A 16 -22.56 9.29 -16.92
N GLY A 17 -23.51 8.90 -17.76
CA GLY A 17 -23.68 7.53 -18.23
C GLY A 17 -22.45 7.02 -18.99
N ALA A 18 -21.91 7.84 -19.90
CA ALA A 18 -20.71 7.51 -20.66
C ALA A 18 -19.48 7.32 -19.75
N MET A 19 -19.32 8.17 -18.73
CA MET A 19 -18.24 8.04 -17.75
C MET A 19 -18.36 6.79 -16.89
N ILE A 20 -19.57 6.43 -16.47
CA ILE A 20 -19.81 5.18 -15.73
C ILE A 20 -19.54 3.96 -16.63
N ALA A 21 -20.00 4.02 -17.88
CA ALA A 21 -19.78 2.94 -18.86
C ALA A 21 -18.31 2.77 -19.24
N ALA A 22 -17.50 3.83 -19.18
CA ALA A 22 -16.06 3.77 -19.37
C ALA A 22 -15.32 3.08 -18.21
N ASP A 23 -16.00 2.77 -17.09
CA ASP A 23 -15.50 2.12 -15.89
C ASP A 23 -14.08 2.57 -15.51
N PRO A 24 -13.85 3.88 -15.28
CA PRO A 24 -12.53 4.43 -15.02
C PRO A 24 -11.92 3.84 -13.76
N VAL A 25 -10.59 3.77 -13.72
CA VAL A 25 -9.85 3.46 -12.48
C VAL A 25 -10.22 4.49 -11.41
N GLN A 26 -10.54 4.00 -10.21
CA GLN A 26 -10.90 4.82 -9.05
C GLN A 26 -10.01 4.48 -7.87
N ILE A 27 -9.56 5.50 -7.14
CA ILE A 27 -8.89 5.34 -5.85
C ILE A 27 -9.97 5.20 -4.77
N LEU A 28 -9.83 4.18 -3.94
CA LEU A 28 -10.72 3.85 -2.84
C LEU A 28 -9.90 3.68 -1.57
N PHE A 29 -10.54 3.85 -0.42
CA PHE A 29 -9.95 3.55 0.88
C PHE A 29 -10.69 2.39 1.52
N GLY A 30 -9.96 1.53 2.23
CA GLY A 30 -10.54 0.40 2.92
C GLY A 30 -9.81 0.08 4.21
N GLU A 31 -10.48 -0.66 5.09
CA GLU A 31 -9.94 -1.13 6.36
C GLU A 31 -9.74 -2.64 6.30
N VAL A 32 -8.57 -3.12 6.71
CA VAL A 32 -8.29 -4.56 6.82
C VAL A 32 -9.06 -5.12 8.02
N ILE A 33 -10.07 -5.95 7.76
CA ILE A 33 -10.90 -6.56 8.81
C ILE A 33 -10.45 -7.98 9.17
N ARG A 34 -9.63 -8.62 8.32
CA ARG A 34 -9.05 -9.95 8.56
C ARG A 34 -7.83 -10.16 7.66
N VAL A 35 -6.81 -10.86 8.13
CA VAL A 35 -5.56 -11.10 7.36
C VAL A 35 -5.43 -12.51 6.78
N ALA A 36 -6.19 -13.50 7.28
CA ALA A 36 -6.14 -14.88 6.79
C ALA A 36 -7.52 -15.57 6.87
N PRO A 37 -8.23 -15.80 5.75
CA PRO A 37 -7.96 -15.20 4.44
C PRO A 37 -8.17 -13.68 4.47
N LEU A 38 -7.41 -12.94 3.66
CA LEU A 38 -7.42 -11.48 3.67
C LEU A 38 -8.81 -10.93 3.32
N LYS A 39 -9.29 -9.97 4.11
CA LYS A 39 -10.54 -9.24 3.87
C LYS A 39 -10.36 -7.75 4.11
N ILE A 40 -10.83 -6.96 3.15
CA ILE A 40 -10.77 -5.50 3.23
C ILE A 40 -12.19 -4.94 3.06
N MET A 41 -12.65 -4.18 4.05
CA MET A 41 -13.92 -3.46 3.99
C MET A 41 -13.70 -2.14 3.25
N VAL A 42 -14.43 -1.90 2.16
CA VAL A 42 -14.34 -0.66 1.39
C VAL A 42 -15.68 0.09 1.51
N GLU A 43 -15.68 1.18 2.29
CA GLU A 43 -16.86 2.03 2.54
C GLU A 43 -18.13 1.23 2.92
N GLN A 44 -19.32 1.65 2.45
CA GLN A 44 -20.61 0.98 2.65
C GLN A 44 -20.86 -0.16 1.65
N ARG A 45 -19.81 -0.80 1.12
CA ARG A 45 -19.92 -1.94 0.20
C ARG A 45 -19.69 -3.26 0.94
N LEU A 46 -19.87 -4.36 0.21
CA LEU A 46 -19.48 -5.68 0.68
C LEU A 46 -17.95 -5.77 0.85
N PRO A 47 -17.46 -6.55 1.84
CA PRO A 47 -16.03 -6.79 1.99
C PRO A 47 -15.43 -7.42 0.72
N LEU A 48 -14.24 -6.98 0.34
CA LEU A 48 -13.44 -7.61 -0.70
C LEU A 48 -12.78 -8.87 -0.14
N GLU A 49 -12.94 -9.97 -0.86
CA GLU A 49 -12.29 -11.25 -0.58
C GLU A 49 -10.87 -11.29 -1.18
N GLU A 50 -10.02 -12.20 -0.68
CA GLU A 50 -8.61 -12.29 -1.05
C GLU A 50 -8.38 -12.44 -2.56
N GLU A 51 -9.25 -13.17 -3.26
CA GLU A 51 -9.16 -13.41 -4.71
C GLU A 51 -9.44 -12.14 -5.54
N GLN A 52 -10.07 -11.14 -4.93
CA GLN A 52 -10.35 -9.85 -5.55
C GLN A 52 -9.18 -8.86 -5.38
N LEU A 53 -8.17 -9.20 -4.56
CA LEU A 53 -7.12 -8.29 -4.16
C LEU A 53 -5.79 -8.61 -4.85
N ILE A 54 -5.20 -7.60 -5.47
CA ILE A 54 -3.85 -7.63 -6.04
C ILE A 54 -2.97 -6.77 -5.15
N LEU A 55 -2.20 -7.37 -4.25
CA LEU A 55 -1.34 -6.58 -3.35
C LEU A 55 -0.01 -6.21 -4.03
N THR A 56 0.51 -5.02 -3.75
CA THR A 56 1.87 -4.60 -4.15
C THR A 56 2.90 -5.00 -3.09
N ARG A 57 4.16 -4.64 -3.30
CA ARG A 57 5.22 -4.79 -2.28
C ARG A 57 5.05 -3.83 -1.10
N GLU A 58 4.32 -2.74 -1.27
CA GLU A 58 4.09 -1.75 -0.21
C GLU A 58 3.15 -2.25 0.90
N VAL A 59 2.51 -3.40 0.68
CA VAL A 59 1.56 -4.01 1.62
C VAL A 59 1.85 -5.51 1.84
N ARG A 60 3.08 -5.93 1.55
CA ARG A 60 3.58 -7.29 1.79
C ARG A 60 5.01 -7.26 2.30
N ASP A 61 5.31 -8.15 3.24
CA ASP A 61 6.68 -8.42 3.61
C ASP A 61 7.48 -8.88 2.39
N HIS A 62 8.64 -8.25 2.18
CA HIS A 62 9.49 -8.57 1.05
C HIS A 62 10.95 -8.27 1.35
N GLU A 63 11.85 -9.01 0.71
CA GLU A 63 13.29 -8.79 0.83
C GLU A 63 13.78 -7.81 -0.23
N VAL A 64 14.70 -6.92 0.19
CA VAL A 64 15.38 -5.96 -0.69
C VAL A 64 16.88 -6.07 -0.45
N GLU A 65 17.65 -6.21 -1.53
CA GLU A 65 19.10 -6.03 -1.48
C GLU A 65 19.47 -4.55 -1.55
N MET A 66 20.21 -4.07 -0.56
CA MET A 66 20.70 -2.69 -0.48
C MET A 66 22.21 -2.66 -0.31
N THR A 67 22.87 -1.67 -0.92
CA THR A 67 24.27 -1.36 -0.64
C THR A 67 24.35 -0.42 0.54
N VAL A 68 25.03 -0.84 1.60
CA VAL A 68 25.17 -0.07 2.84
C VAL A 68 26.56 0.51 2.94
N ASN A 69 26.67 1.71 3.52
CA ASN A 69 27.92 2.31 3.94
C ASN A 69 27.77 2.98 5.31
N HIS A 70 27.63 2.16 6.35
CA HIS A 70 27.44 2.61 7.72
C HIS A 70 28.69 2.33 8.56
N VAL A 71 28.77 2.98 9.71
CA VAL A 71 29.74 2.70 10.78
C VAL A 71 28.94 2.64 12.08
N THR A 72 29.26 1.69 12.95
CA THR A 72 28.59 1.60 14.26
C THR A 72 28.94 2.82 15.10
N GLU A 73 28.14 3.09 16.13
CA GLU A 73 28.56 4.02 17.17
C GLU A 73 29.83 3.50 17.86
N GLU A 74 30.58 4.46 18.38
CA GLU A 74 31.78 4.24 19.19
C GLU A 74 31.39 3.57 20.51
N ALA A 75 31.97 2.40 20.78
CA ALA A 75 31.69 1.66 22.00
C ALA A 75 33.00 1.17 22.64
N SER A 76 33.01 1.15 23.97
CA SER A 76 34.07 0.54 24.79
C SER A 76 33.47 -0.51 25.72
N GLY A 77 34.26 -1.51 26.11
CA GLY A 77 33.83 -2.52 27.06
C GLY A 77 35.02 -3.06 27.84
N GLY A 78 35.04 -2.85 29.17
CA GLY A 78 36.15 -3.24 30.04
C GLY A 78 36.90 -2.03 30.62
N SER A 79 37.77 -2.25 31.62
CA SER A 79 38.56 -1.19 32.26
C SER A 79 40.04 -1.57 32.37
N GLY A 80 40.93 -0.61 32.11
CA GLY A 80 42.34 -0.65 32.51
C GLY A 80 43.36 -0.99 31.42
N GLU A 81 42.93 -1.39 30.23
CA GLU A 81 43.83 -1.75 29.12
C GLU A 81 43.45 -1.08 27.79
N ALA A 82 44.45 -0.84 26.93
CA ALA A 82 44.26 -0.21 25.61
C ALA A 82 43.36 -1.01 24.67
N ALA A 83 43.24 -2.33 24.88
CA ALA A 83 42.32 -3.20 24.16
C ALA A 83 40.83 -2.84 24.40
N TYR A 84 40.52 -2.06 25.44
CA TYR A 84 39.17 -1.59 25.77
C TYR A 84 38.91 -0.15 25.30
N ALA A 85 39.81 0.44 24.49
CA ALA A 85 39.60 1.75 23.91
C ALA A 85 38.34 1.76 23.03
N SER A 86 37.66 2.90 23.03
CA SER A 86 36.50 3.12 22.16
C SER A 86 36.89 2.93 20.70
N HIS A 87 36.10 2.14 19.98
CA HIS A 87 36.20 2.01 18.54
C HIS A 87 34.83 1.75 17.92
N SER A 88 34.81 1.83 16.59
CA SER A 88 33.64 1.54 15.76
C SER A 88 33.98 0.50 14.68
N HIS A 89 32.94 -0.07 14.09
CA HIS A 89 33.06 -1.07 13.03
C HIS A 89 32.34 -0.62 11.76
N PRO A 90 32.96 -0.78 10.57
CA PRO A 90 32.28 -0.55 9.31
C PRO A 90 31.24 -1.64 9.05
N TYR A 91 30.04 -1.22 8.66
CA TYR A 91 28.98 -2.08 8.16
C TYR A 91 28.68 -1.67 6.71
N GLN A 92 29.37 -2.34 5.77
CA GLN A 92 29.40 -1.95 4.37
C GLN A 92 29.08 -3.12 3.42
N GLY A 93 28.75 -2.79 2.17
CA GLY A 93 28.55 -3.74 1.08
C GLY A 93 27.08 -4.11 0.84
N ARG A 94 26.83 -5.13 0.02
CA ARG A 94 25.47 -5.63 -0.25
C ARG A 94 24.93 -6.42 0.92
N LYS A 95 23.71 -6.08 1.35
CA LYS A 95 22.98 -6.70 2.45
C LYS A 95 21.52 -6.91 2.04
N THR A 96 20.95 -8.03 2.47
CA THR A 96 19.51 -8.29 2.32
C THR A 96 18.79 -7.77 3.56
N PHE A 97 17.76 -6.95 3.35
CA PHE A 97 16.87 -6.45 4.37
C PHE A 97 15.48 -7.03 4.16
N LEU A 98 14.85 -7.51 5.23
CA LEU A 98 13.43 -7.81 5.23
C LEU A 98 12.66 -6.53 5.55
N ILE A 99 11.84 -6.08 4.60
CA ILE A 99 10.94 -4.94 4.76
C ILE A 99 9.61 -5.48 5.26
N HIS A 100 9.18 -5.02 6.44
CA HIS A 100 7.95 -5.46 7.10
C HIS A 100 6.76 -4.58 6.74
N ASN A 101 6.11 -4.88 5.62
CA ASN A 101 4.97 -4.14 5.09
C ASN A 101 3.64 -4.93 5.15
N GLY A 102 3.66 -6.17 5.63
CA GLY A 102 2.49 -7.03 5.74
C GLY A 102 1.31 -6.34 6.42
N LEU A 103 0.11 -6.62 5.92
CA LEU A 103 -1.12 -6.04 6.44
C LEU A 103 -1.47 -6.66 7.80
N VAL A 104 -1.92 -5.82 8.73
CA VAL A 104 -2.53 -6.22 10.00
C VAL A 104 -3.98 -5.75 10.08
N VAL A 105 -4.77 -6.34 10.97
CA VAL A 105 -6.17 -5.93 11.18
C VAL A 105 -6.19 -4.49 11.69
N GLY A 106 -7.04 -3.66 11.08
CA GLY A 106 -7.15 -2.23 11.35
C GLY A 106 -6.32 -1.34 10.42
N ASP A 107 -5.43 -1.89 9.58
CA ASP A 107 -4.69 -1.09 8.59
C ASP A 107 -5.67 -0.40 7.63
N ILE A 108 -5.47 0.90 7.42
CA ILE A 108 -6.17 1.66 6.38
C ILE A 108 -5.35 1.58 5.10
N VAL A 109 -5.96 1.07 4.04
CA VAL A 109 -5.30 0.82 2.77
C VAL A 109 -5.89 1.69 1.66
N LYS A 110 -5.06 1.97 0.66
CA LYS A 110 -5.43 2.66 -0.57
C LYS A 110 -5.54 1.63 -1.70
N LEU A 111 -6.67 1.62 -2.40
CA LEU A 111 -6.98 0.66 -3.45
C LEU A 111 -7.23 1.34 -4.78
N LEU A 112 -6.84 0.70 -5.89
CA LEU A 112 -7.22 1.07 -7.25
C LEU A 112 -8.16 0.02 -7.82
N ARG A 113 -9.37 0.42 -8.22
CA ARG A 113 -10.29 -0.50 -8.91
C ARG A 113 -9.84 -0.72 -10.36
N VAL A 114 -9.66 -1.98 -10.75
CA VAL A 114 -9.30 -2.37 -12.13
C VAL A 114 -10.53 -2.28 -13.03
N GLN A 115 -10.37 -1.70 -14.22
CA GLN A 115 -11.46 -1.54 -15.19
C GLN A 115 -11.97 -2.88 -15.71
N GLY A 116 -13.29 -2.99 -15.92
CA GLY A 116 -13.90 -4.17 -16.54
C GLY A 116 -14.01 -5.39 -15.61
N GLY A 117 -13.72 -5.23 -14.32
CA GLY A 117 -13.74 -6.33 -13.35
C GLY A 117 -14.07 -5.91 -11.91
N GLN A 118 -13.98 -6.90 -11.02
CA GLN A 118 -14.14 -6.73 -9.56
C GLN A 118 -12.81 -6.91 -8.82
N GLN A 119 -11.69 -6.64 -9.50
CA GLN A 119 -10.35 -6.70 -8.90
C GLN A 119 -9.89 -5.32 -8.44
N TYR A 120 -9.08 -5.32 -7.38
CA TYR A 120 -8.58 -4.12 -6.73
C TYR A 120 -7.09 -4.26 -6.44
N VAL A 121 -6.30 -3.29 -6.87
CA VAL A 121 -4.87 -3.23 -6.52
C VAL A 121 -4.72 -2.50 -5.20
N VAL A 122 -4.26 -3.19 -4.16
CA VAL A 122 -3.91 -2.58 -2.88
C VAL A 122 -2.49 -2.06 -3.02
N PHE A 123 -2.33 -0.74 -3.15
CA PHE A 123 -1.05 -0.17 -3.57
C PHE A 123 -0.26 0.47 -2.44
N ASP A 124 -0.90 0.79 -1.31
CA ASP A 124 -0.28 1.46 -0.17
C ASP A 124 -1.14 1.29 1.09
N LYS A 125 -0.55 1.51 2.27
CA LYS A 125 -1.22 1.61 3.57
C LYS A 125 -0.82 2.89 4.30
N GLU A 126 -1.69 3.40 5.17
CA GLU A 126 -1.38 4.56 6.04
C GLU A 126 -0.51 4.19 7.24
#